data_AF-A0A3B0YRG2-F1
#
_entry.id   AF-A0A3B0YRG2-F1
#
_cell.length_a   1.000
_cell.length_b   1.000
_cell.length_c   1.000
_cell.angle_alpha   90.00
_cell.angle_beta   90.00
_cell.angle_gamma   90.00
#
_symmetry.space_group_name_H-M   'P 1'
#
loop_
_entity.id
_entity.type
_entity.pdbx_description
1 polymer ?
#
loop_
_entity_poly.entity_id
_entity_poly.type
_entity_poly.pdbx_seq_one_letter_code
_entity_poly.pdbx_strand_id
1 'polypeptide(L)' 'EPLATTPLGSVPGLPTTYIISPDGTPVARQVGPVTGEQLDDYINSKKTTAASK' A
#
# COMPACT_ATOMS: atom_id res chain seq x y z
N GLU A 1 -15.65 0.29 -17.12
CA GLU A 1 -15.44 -0.84 -16.19
C GLU A 1 -14.03 -0.75 -15.59
N PRO A 2 -13.77 -1.28 -14.39
CA PRO A 2 -12.41 -1.29 -13.81
C PRO A 2 -11.49 -2.21 -14.62
N LEU A 3 -10.28 -1.72 -14.92
CA LEU A 3 -9.27 -2.48 -15.68
C LEU A 3 -8.55 -3.47 -14.75
N ALA A 4 -8.34 -4.70 -15.22
CA ALA A 4 -7.61 -5.74 -14.48
C ALA A 4 -6.12 -5.37 -14.24
N THR A 5 -5.58 -4.46 -15.05
CA THR A 5 -4.20 -3.98 -14.98
C THR A 5 -4.18 -2.46 -14.94
N THR A 6 -3.41 -1.91 -14.01
CA THR A 6 -3.19 -0.47 -13.84
C THR A 6 -1.69 -0.17 -13.95
N PRO A 7 -1.28 1.11 -14.07
CA PRO A 7 0.13 1.48 -13.93
C PRO A 7 0.76 1.06 -12.59
N LEU A 8 -0.05 0.83 -11.55
CA LEU A 8 0.38 0.33 -10.24
C LEU A 8 0.42 -1.21 -10.16
N GLY A 9 0.13 -1.90 -11.27
CA GLY A 9 0.13 -3.36 -11.38
C GLY A 9 -1.26 -3.98 -11.49
N SER A 10 -1.32 -5.30 -11.28
CA SER A 10 -2.57 -6.07 -11.38
C SER A 10 -3.51 -5.82 -10.19
N VAL A 11 -4.80 -5.72 -10.49
CA VAL A 11 -5.90 -5.56 -9.54
C VAL A 11 -6.75 -6.85 -9.56
N PRO A 12 -6.41 -7.85 -8.75
CA PRO A 12 -7.07 -9.16 -8.77
C PRO A 12 -8.45 -9.15 -8.07
N GLY A 13 -8.77 -8.10 -7.30
CA GLY A 13 -10.01 -7.99 -6.56
C GLY A 13 -10.24 -6.57 -6.03
N LEU A 14 -11.46 -6.27 -5.61
CA LEU A 14 -11.83 -4.96 -5.07
C LEU A 14 -12.35 -5.08 -3.63
N PRO A 15 -12.11 -4.04 -2.79
CA PRO A 15 -11.21 -2.91 -3.04
C PRO A 15 -9.74 -3.34 -3.06
N THR A 16 -8.87 -2.56 -3.73
CA THR A 16 -7.40 -2.72 -3.68
C THR A 16 -6.78 -1.40 -3.25
N THR A 17 -5.94 -1.45 -2.23
CA THR A 17 -5.21 -0.30 -1.68
C THR A 17 -3.72 -0.45 -1.99
N TYR A 18 -3.10 0.62 -2.48
CA TYR A 18 -1.65 0.73 -2.67
C TYR A 18 -1.09 1.75 -1.68
N ILE A 19 0.09 1.47 -1.12
CA ILE A 19 0.86 2.46 -0.36
C ILE A 19 2.03 2.90 -1.22
N ILE A 20 2.12 4.20 -1.46
CA ILE A 20 3.14 4.82 -2.31
C ILE A 20 4.12 5.57 -1.40
N SER A 21 5.42 5.33 -1.55
CA SER A 21 6.45 6.09 -0.84
C SER A 21 6.59 7.51 -1.40
N PRO A 22 7.23 8.43 -0.67
CA PRO A 22 7.39 9.82 -1.12
C PRO A 22 8.12 10.00 -2.46
N ASP A 23 8.91 9.01 -2.88
CA ASP A 23 9.58 8.97 -4.19
C ASP A 23 8.66 8.53 -5.35
N GLY A 24 7.39 8.20 -5.06
CA GLY A 24 6.41 7.74 -6.05
C GLY A 24 6.38 6.22 -6.26
N THR A 25 7.18 5.45 -5.53
CA THR A 25 7.26 3.98 -5.70
C THR A 25 6.17 3.25 -4.90
N PRO A 26 5.46 2.26 -5.46
CA PRO A 26 4.57 1.39 -4.69
C PRO A 26 5.37 0.49 -3.73
N VAL A 27 5.09 0.59 -2.43
CA VAL A 27 5.82 -0.16 -1.37
C VAL A 27 4.97 -1.23 -0.69
N ALA A 28 3.65 -1.16 -0.80
CA ALA A 28 2.74 -2.21 -0.34
C ALA A 28 1.44 -2.22 -1.15
N ARG A 29 0.79 -3.39 -1.16
CA ARG A 29 -0.51 -3.61 -1.79
C ARG A 29 -1.37 -4.49 -0.88
N GLN A 30 -2.62 -4.10 -0.66
CA GLN A 30 -3.60 -4.84 0.11
C GLN A 30 -4.88 -5.03 -0.73
N VAL A 31 -5.37 -6.27 -0.80
CA VAL A 31 -6.65 -6.61 -1.46
C VAL A 31 -7.67 -6.90 -0.37
N GLY A 32 -8.84 -6.27 -0.47
CA GLY A 32 -9.89 -6.33 0.53
C GLY A 32 -9.92 -5.09 1.44
N PRO A 33 -10.81 -5.08 2.45
CA PRO A 33 -10.99 -3.93 3.33
C PRO A 33 -9.73 -3.62 4.14
N VAL A 34 -9.55 -2.34 4.45
CA VAL A 34 -8.44 -1.81 5.25
C VAL A 34 -8.98 -0.88 6.32
N THR A 35 -8.43 -0.97 7.54
CA THR A 35 -8.79 -0.10 8.67
C THR A 35 -7.75 1.01 8.88
N GLY A 36 -8.12 2.06 9.61
CA GLY A 36 -7.19 3.14 9.98
C GLY A 36 -6.01 2.62 10.81
N GLU A 37 -6.28 1.78 11.81
CA GLU A 37 -5.26 1.16 12.67
C GLU A 37 -4.22 0.38 11.85
N GLN A 38 -4.64 -0.39 10.84
CA GLN A 38 -3.72 -1.11 9.95
C GLN A 38 -2.79 -0.17 9.17
N LEU A 39 -3.30 1.00 8.75
CA LEU A 39 -2.49 2.00 8.06
C LEU A 39 -1.48 2.64 9.02
N ASP A 40 -1.93 3.01 10.22
CA ASP A 40 -1.08 3.62 11.24
C ASP A 40 0.05 2.66 11.67
N ASP A 41 -0.27 1.40 11.94
CA ASP A 41 0.70 0.36 12.27
C ASP A 41 1.73 0.17 11.16
N TYR A 42 1.27 0.11 9.90
CA TYR A 42 2.15 0.02 8.75
C TYR A 42 3.11 1.22 8.69
N ILE A 43 2.59 2.44 8.76
CA ILE A 43 3.39 3.67 8.67
C ILE A 43 4.41 3.73 9.82
N ASN A 44 3.99 3.41 11.04
CA ASN A 44 4.86 3.44 12.23
C ASN A 44 5.96 2.37 12.13
N SER A 45 5.66 1.17 11.63
CA SER A 45 6.67 0.12 11.41
C SER A 45 7.79 0.55 10.45
N LYS A 46 7.47 1.38 9.44
CA LYS A 46 8.46 1.89 8.47
C LYS A 46 9.32 3.00 9.05
N LYS A 47 8.78 3.86 9.92
CA LYS A 47 9.57 4.91 10.62
C LYS A 47 10.67 4.31 11.48
N THR A 48 10.37 3.23 12.22
CA THR A 48 11.36 2.54 13.08
C THR A 48 12.48 1.90 12.25
N THR A 49 12.16 1.36 11.08
CA THR A 49 13.14 0.75 10.18
C THR A 49 14.06 1.80 9.53
N ALA A 50 13.56 3.02 9.25
CA ALA A 50 14.37 4.09 8.67
C ALA A 50 15.40 4.69 9.65
N ALA A 51 15.15 4.64 10.95
CA ALA A 51 16.08 5.12 11.99
C ALA A 51 17.16 4.09 12.37
N SER A 52 17.10 2.88 11.82
CA SER A 52 18.01 1.76 12.14
C SER A 52 18.96 1.42 10.99
N LYS A 53 19.09 2.30 9.98
CA LYS A 53 19.97 2.15 8.83
C LYS A 53 20.94 3.31 8.71
#